data_AF-A0A533YW12-F1
#
_entry.id   AF-A0A533YW12-F1
#
_cell.length_a   1.000
_cell.length_b   1.000
_cell.length_c   1.000
_cell.angle_alpha   90.00
_cell.angle_beta   90.00
_cell.angle_gamma   90.00
#
_symmetry.space_group_name_H-M   'P 1'
#
loop_
_entity.id
_entity.type
_entity.pdbx_description
1 polymer ?
#
loop_
_entity_poly.entity_id
_entity_poly.type
_entity_poly.pdbx_seq_one_letter_code
_entity_poly.pdbx_strand_id
1 'polypeptide(L)'
;GGTGVDLHQGYLLVKNILTPGLSMKAGRQEITFGDHRLFGNFGWSQIGNSFDAVRLTHASPMADLDLFWARIADTEGGALGSNGGAAAHGVIFPAAGAKATTDQDIYGAYLTLKPVANWTLEPYYFLLKDSRANGGTLAGVVATPQAPDQVLNTVGGRINGKAAGLDATVEGVYQFGGIGDIATSGAHNLAVHSYAGAAKAGYTLEVVPMKPRIGVEVDYAKGDGCVAPGTCNAVGHLNTFDNLYPTNHFHYGYMDLMAWKNMVNYQANFAIQPDAASKLQVNFIIHRLQTAHDNWYRAGQGVYGATSAANTSSSIGRELDVHYWRTFKEKFKAEIGYGHFWAGQYITSGLNTIDGVAGGHNGSGQNWGYVMGSVLF
;
A
#
# COMPACT_ATOMS: atom_id res chain seq x y z
N GLY A 1 -25.93 2.17 4.95
CA GLY A 1 -24.95 1.40 5.72
C GLY A 1 -25.58 0.09 6.10
N GLY A 2 -25.01 -1.02 5.64
CA GLY A 2 -25.31 -2.33 6.20
C GLY A 2 -24.34 -2.59 7.34
N THR A 3 -24.82 -3.13 8.45
CA THR A 3 -23.97 -3.76 9.46
C THR A 3 -23.87 -5.23 9.12
N GLY A 4 -22.65 -5.75 9.03
CA GLY A 4 -22.36 -7.15 8.74
C GLY A 4 -21.37 -7.74 9.74
N VAL A 5 -21.34 -9.06 9.83
CA VAL A 5 -20.27 -9.82 10.49
C VAL A 5 -19.54 -10.56 9.38
N ASP A 6 -18.23 -10.36 9.28
CA ASP A 6 -17.35 -11.13 8.42
C ASP A 6 -16.34 -11.94 9.23
N LEU A 7 -15.90 -13.07 8.66
CA LEU A 7 -14.80 -13.84 9.21
C LEU A 7 -13.47 -13.27 8.71
N HIS A 8 -12.82 -12.41 9.51
CA HIS A 8 -11.53 -11.84 9.09
C HIS A 8 -10.39 -12.86 9.06
N GLN A 9 -10.28 -13.74 10.06
CA GLN A 9 -9.29 -14.83 10.10
C GLN A 9 -9.90 -16.11 10.68
N GLY A 10 -9.53 -17.25 10.11
CA GLY A 10 -9.92 -18.59 10.56
C GLY A 10 -9.02 -19.65 9.94
N TYR A 11 -8.13 -20.25 10.74
CA TYR A 11 -7.07 -21.13 10.23
C TYR A 11 -6.65 -22.21 11.23
N LEU A 12 -6.01 -23.25 10.70
CA LEU A 12 -5.24 -24.23 11.45
C LEU A 12 -3.75 -23.85 11.42
N LEU A 13 -3.09 -23.86 12.57
CA LEU A 13 -1.64 -23.66 12.69
C LEU A 13 -1.03 -24.90 13.35
N VAL A 14 -0.22 -25.63 12.58
CA VAL A 14 0.52 -26.78 13.07
C VAL A 14 2.01 -26.41 13.10
N LYS A 15 2.63 -26.51 14.28
CA LYS A 15 4.03 -26.12 14.50
C LYS A 15 4.92 -27.35 14.59
N ASN A 16 6.19 -27.17 14.23
CA ASN A 16 7.24 -28.21 14.27
C ASN A 16 6.84 -29.49 13.53
N ILE A 17 6.24 -29.34 12.34
CA ILE A 17 5.87 -30.45 11.47
C ILE A 17 7.15 -31.08 10.95
N LEU A 18 7.35 -32.37 11.23
CA LEU A 18 8.51 -33.19 10.81
C LEU A 18 9.87 -32.76 11.40
N THR A 19 10.13 -31.48 11.60
CA THR A 19 11.39 -30.94 12.13
C THR A 19 11.15 -29.66 12.95
N PRO A 20 11.97 -29.36 13.98
CA PRO A 20 11.88 -28.10 14.71
C PRO A 20 11.97 -26.88 13.77
N GLY A 21 11.13 -25.88 14.03
CA GLY A 21 11.11 -24.63 13.26
C GLY A 21 10.23 -24.65 12.01
N LEU A 22 9.84 -25.83 11.49
CA LEU A 22 8.92 -25.93 10.34
C LEU A 22 7.46 -25.88 10.81
N SER A 23 6.69 -24.92 10.34
CA SER A 23 5.27 -24.74 10.66
C SER A 23 4.43 -24.61 9.40
N MET A 24 3.17 -25.05 9.46
CA MET A 24 2.17 -24.85 8.40
C MET A 24 0.97 -24.09 8.97
N LYS A 25 0.54 -23.05 8.26
CA LYS A 25 -0.69 -22.31 8.54
C LYS A 25 -1.61 -22.40 7.33
N ALA A 26 -2.80 -22.96 7.51
CA ALA A 26 -3.77 -23.19 6.44
C ALA A 26 -5.17 -22.67 6.81
N GLY A 27 -5.77 -21.89 5.93
CA GLY A 27 -7.06 -21.22 6.13
C GLY A 27 -6.98 -19.72 5.87
N ARG A 28 -8.05 -19.00 6.22
CA ARG A 28 -8.17 -17.55 6.05
C ARG A 28 -7.29 -16.81 7.05
N GLN A 29 -6.37 -15.99 6.58
CA GLN A 29 -5.31 -15.42 7.39
C GLN A 29 -4.75 -14.11 6.83
N GLU A 30 -4.23 -13.26 7.72
CA GLU A 30 -3.37 -12.17 7.31
C GLU A 30 -1.99 -12.68 6.84
N ILE A 31 -1.48 -12.08 5.77
CA ILE A 31 -0.11 -12.24 5.31
C ILE A 31 0.53 -10.86 5.28
N THR A 32 1.54 -10.66 6.12
CA THR A 32 2.30 -9.42 6.22
C THR A 32 3.79 -9.69 6.07
N PHE A 33 4.49 -8.83 5.35
CA PHE A 33 5.94 -8.91 5.14
C PHE A 33 6.57 -7.52 5.22
N GLY A 34 7.83 -7.48 5.70
CA GLY A 34 8.62 -6.27 5.80
C GLY A 34 7.89 -5.10 6.45
N ASP A 35 7.87 -3.96 5.76
CA ASP A 35 7.19 -2.74 6.18
C ASP A 35 5.69 -2.72 5.80
N HIS A 36 5.12 -3.80 5.29
CA HIS A 36 3.75 -3.89 4.76
C HIS A 36 3.53 -3.09 3.46
N ARG A 37 4.59 -2.77 2.72
CA ARG A 37 4.51 -2.03 1.46
C ARG A 37 3.97 -2.84 0.29
N LEU A 38 4.11 -4.15 0.31
CA LEU A 38 3.60 -5.06 -0.73
C LEU A 38 2.55 -6.02 -0.20
N PHE A 39 2.75 -6.51 1.03
CA PHE A 39 1.82 -7.38 1.74
C PHE A 39 1.64 -6.88 3.16
N GLY A 40 0.45 -6.39 3.47
CA GLY A 40 0.05 -5.84 4.75
C GLY A 40 -1.39 -6.21 5.09
N ASN A 41 -1.80 -5.96 6.32
CA ASN A 41 -3.14 -6.33 6.82
C ASN A 41 -4.19 -5.21 6.72
N PHE A 42 -3.76 -3.97 6.53
CA PHE A 42 -4.62 -2.80 6.36
C PHE A 42 -5.74 -2.64 7.41
N GLY A 43 -5.38 -2.84 8.70
CA GLY A 43 -6.32 -2.77 9.83
C GLY A 43 -6.95 -1.40 10.13
N TRP A 44 -6.71 -0.38 9.29
CA TRP A 44 -7.38 0.92 9.34
C TRP A 44 -8.78 0.87 8.73
N SER A 45 -8.98 0.02 7.72
CA SER A 45 -10.28 -0.12 7.06
C SER A 45 -11.20 -1.08 7.80
N GLN A 46 -12.50 -0.89 7.58
CA GLN A 46 -13.54 -1.82 8.03
C GLN A 46 -13.34 -3.22 7.43
N ILE A 47 -12.70 -3.29 6.25
CA ILE A 47 -12.28 -4.51 5.57
C ILE A 47 -10.75 -4.46 5.44
N GLY A 48 -10.06 -5.27 6.25
CA GLY A 48 -8.61 -5.45 6.18
C GLY A 48 -8.23 -6.55 5.18
N ASN A 49 -6.96 -6.59 4.78
CA ASN A 49 -6.48 -7.60 3.83
C ASN A 49 -6.38 -8.96 4.52
N SER A 50 -7.10 -9.96 4.01
CA SER A 50 -7.02 -11.35 4.45
C SER A 50 -7.04 -12.30 3.26
N PHE A 51 -6.43 -13.47 3.41
CA PHE A 51 -6.20 -14.42 2.32
C PHE A 51 -6.58 -15.82 2.74
N ASP A 52 -7.29 -16.54 1.87
CA ASP A 52 -7.36 -17.99 1.97
C ASP A 52 -6.03 -18.55 1.48
N ALA A 53 -5.24 -19.12 2.39
CA ALA A 53 -3.86 -19.43 2.09
C ALA A 53 -3.36 -20.71 2.75
N VAL A 54 -2.32 -21.27 2.15
CA VAL A 54 -1.43 -22.26 2.76
C VAL A 54 -0.03 -21.66 2.81
N ARG A 55 0.51 -21.51 4.01
CA ARG A 55 1.85 -20.96 4.26
C ARG A 55 2.68 -21.97 5.04
N LEU A 56 3.90 -22.23 4.55
CA LEU A 56 4.95 -22.96 5.23
C LEU A 56 6.01 -21.97 5.69
N THR A 57 6.34 -22.02 6.97
CA THR A 57 7.38 -21.18 7.58
C THR A 57 8.42 -22.08 8.20
N HIS A 58 9.68 -21.93 7.82
CA HIS A 58 10.81 -22.55 8.51
C HIS A 58 11.63 -21.47 9.22
N ALA A 59 11.49 -21.40 10.55
CA ALA A 59 12.17 -20.41 11.38
C ALA A 59 13.43 -20.98 12.03
N SER A 60 14.52 -20.21 12.00
CA SER A 60 15.80 -20.57 12.63
C SER A 60 16.52 -19.33 13.19
N PRO A 61 17.58 -19.52 14.01
CA PRO A 61 18.36 -18.39 14.51
C PRO A 61 18.99 -17.52 13.42
N MET A 62 19.33 -18.10 12.27
CA MET A 62 20.04 -17.40 11.18
C MET A 62 19.10 -16.92 10.07
N ALA A 63 17.97 -17.58 9.87
CA ALA A 63 17.06 -17.29 8.77
C ALA A 63 15.63 -17.78 9.03
N ASP A 64 14.65 -17.06 8.50
CA ASP A 64 13.27 -17.51 8.39
C ASP A 64 12.88 -17.59 6.90
N LEU A 65 12.35 -18.71 6.44
CA LEU A 65 11.83 -18.87 5.07
C LEU A 65 10.32 -19.06 5.11
N ASP A 66 9.62 -18.23 4.36
CA ASP A 66 8.20 -18.37 4.10
C ASP A 66 7.95 -18.75 2.65
N LEU A 67 7.21 -19.83 2.44
CA LEU A 67 6.66 -20.24 1.15
C LEU A 67 5.15 -20.27 1.27
N PHE A 68 4.44 -19.66 0.34
CA PHE A 68 2.98 -19.65 0.41
C PHE A 68 2.32 -19.70 -0.96
N TRP A 69 1.11 -20.26 -0.94
CA TRP A 69 0.07 -19.98 -1.91
C TRP A 69 -1.05 -19.25 -1.17
N ALA A 70 -1.62 -18.24 -1.81
CA ALA A 70 -2.71 -17.44 -1.28
C ALA A 70 -3.71 -17.10 -2.39
N ARG A 71 -4.97 -17.01 -2.01
CA ARG A 71 -6.06 -16.51 -2.83
C ARG A 71 -6.82 -15.45 -2.06
N ILE A 72 -7.32 -14.47 -2.80
CA ILE A 72 -8.16 -13.43 -2.24
C ILE A 72 -9.61 -13.81 -2.44
N ALA A 73 -10.32 -13.94 -1.33
CA ALA A 73 -11.72 -14.34 -1.32
C ALA A 73 -12.50 -13.37 -0.44
N ASP A 74 -12.80 -12.18 -0.94
CA ASP A 74 -13.73 -11.27 -0.29
C ASP A 74 -15.04 -11.25 -1.06
N THR A 75 -16.13 -11.57 -0.36
CA THR A 75 -17.48 -11.78 -0.94
C THR A 75 -18.48 -10.72 -0.50
N GLU A 76 -18.05 -9.63 0.14
CA GLU A 76 -19.00 -8.66 0.64
C GLU A 76 -19.68 -7.89 -0.51
N GLY A 77 -21.00 -8.06 -0.57
CA GLY A 77 -21.86 -7.36 -1.51
C GLY A 77 -22.00 -5.88 -1.13
N GLY A 78 -21.92 -5.03 -2.16
CA GLY A 78 -22.44 -3.67 -2.08
C GLY A 78 -21.70 -2.73 -1.14
N ALA A 79 -20.52 -2.24 -1.54
CA ALA A 79 -20.28 -0.82 -1.32
C ALA A 79 -21.43 -0.10 -2.03
N LEU A 80 -22.25 0.61 -1.24
CA LEU A 80 -23.24 1.55 -1.73
C LEU A 80 -22.62 2.35 -2.89
N GLY A 81 -23.33 2.40 -4.03
CA GLY A 81 -22.84 2.98 -5.27
C GLY A 81 -22.05 4.25 -5.02
N SER A 82 -20.75 4.21 -5.33
CA SER A 82 -19.85 5.34 -5.16
C SER A 82 -20.01 6.31 -6.33
N ASN A 83 -21.18 6.95 -6.40
CA ASN A 83 -21.27 8.28 -6.99
C ASN A 83 -20.87 9.27 -5.90
N GLY A 84 -19.59 9.62 -5.85
CA GLY A 84 -19.07 10.78 -5.11
C GLY A 84 -19.12 10.67 -3.58
N GLY A 85 -17.93 10.66 -2.96
CA GLY A 85 -17.77 11.03 -1.56
C GLY A 85 -17.72 9.85 -0.57
N ALA A 86 -16.52 9.70 0.02
CA ALA A 86 -16.21 8.95 1.25
C ALA A 86 -16.39 7.42 1.24
N ALA A 87 -15.40 6.74 1.83
CA ALA A 87 -15.48 5.36 2.35
C ALA A 87 -15.13 4.16 1.43
N ALA A 88 -14.05 4.26 0.63
CA ALA A 88 -13.25 3.08 0.29
C ALA A 88 -11.77 3.37 0.55
N HIS A 89 -11.32 3.14 1.78
CA HIS A 89 -9.92 3.33 2.16
C HIS A 89 -9.07 2.07 1.92
N GLY A 90 -9.67 0.91 1.67
CA GLY A 90 -8.98 -0.34 1.32
C GLY A 90 -8.53 -0.40 -0.13
N VAL A 91 -7.59 -1.31 -0.41
CA VAL A 91 -7.50 -1.92 -1.73
C VAL A 91 -8.93 -2.32 -2.08
N ILE A 92 -9.47 -1.81 -3.19
CA ILE A 92 -10.79 -2.22 -3.65
C ILE A 92 -10.66 -3.68 -4.10
N PHE A 93 -10.84 -4.59 -3.15
CA PHE A 93 -11.16 -6.00 -3.38
C PHE A 93 -12.36 -6.04 -4.34
N PRO A 94 -12.42 -7.05 -5.23
CA PRO A 94 -13.16 -6.98 -6.49
C PRO A 94 -14.54 -6.32 -6.30
N ALA A 95 -14.84 -5.38 -7.20
CA ALA A 95 -15.96 -4.45 -7.14
C ALA A 95 -17.20 -4.97 -6.40
N ALA A 96 -17.81 -4.10 -5.60
CA ALA A 96 -19.07 -4.34 -4.89
C ALA A 96 -20.02 -5.33 -5.62
N GLY A 97 -20.22 -6.52 -5.05
CA GLY A 97 -21.09 -7.56 -5.61
C GLY A 97 -20.42 -8.59 -6.52
N ALA A 98 -19.10 -8.49 -6.76
CA ALA A 98 -18.33 -9.58 -7.34
C ALA A 98 -18.02 -10.61 -6.24
N LYS A 99 -18.39 -11.88 -6.46
CA LYS A 99 -18.01 -12.96 -5.54
C LYS A 99 -16.49 -13.11 -5.52
N ALA A 100 -15.97 -13.57 -4.38
CA ALA A 100 -14.65 -14.19 -4.24
C ALA A 100 -14.29 -14.94 -5.54
N THR A 101 -13.24 -14.51 -6.21
CA THR A 101 -12.90 -15.05 -7.53
C THR A 101 -11.98 -16.25 -7.33
N THR A 102 -12.27 -17.37 -7.99
CA THR A 102 -11.36 -18.52 -8.05
C THR A 102 -10.13 -18.30 -8.93
N ASP A 103 -10.04 -17.09 -9.49
CA ASP A 103 -9.25 -16.79 -10.67
C ASP A 103 -8.07 -15.87 -10.34
N GLN A 104 -7.80 -15.60 -9.06
CA GLN A 104 -6.65 -14.82 -8.63
C GLN A 104 -5.82 -15.60 -7.60
N ASP A 105 -4.61 -16.00 -7.99
CA ASP A 105 -3.68 -16.78 -7.17
C ASP A 105 -2.36 -16.06 -7.00
N ILE A 106 -1.82 -16.12 -5.79
CA ILE A 106 -0.54 -15.55 -5.41
C ILE A 106 0.34 -16.69 -4.91
N TYR A 107 1.55 -16.76 -5.45
CA TYR A 107 2.60 -17.65 -4.97
C TYR A 107 3.76 -16.81 -4.50
N GLY A 108 4.35 -17.13 -3.37
CA GLY A 108 5.43 -16.31 -2.84
C GLY A 108 6.48 -17.08 -2.07
N ALA A 109 7.69 -16.55 -2.14
CA ALA A 109 8.84 -16.93 -1.32
C ALA A 109 9.43 -15.67 -0.69
N TYR A 110 9.59 -15.68 0.63
CA TYR A 110 10.15 -14.58 1.40
C TYR A 110 11.18 -15.12 2.39
N LEU A 111 12.42 -14.67 2.27
CA LEU A 111 13.52 -15.13 3.11
C LEU A 111 14.00 -13.98 3.98
N THR A 112 13.99 -14.13 5.30
CA THR A 112 14.55 -13.17 6.25
C THR A 112 15.88 -13.70 6.77
N LEU A 113 17.00 -13.22 6.25
CA LEU A 113 18.33 -13.52 6.76
C LEU A 113 18.67 -12.60 7.94
N LYS A 114 19.33 -13.13 8.98
CA LYS A 114 19.72 -12.41 10.20
C LYS A 114 21.26 -12.40 10.34
N PRO A 115 22.00 -11.77 9.40
CA PRO A 115 23.46 -11.87 9.34
C PRO A 115 24.16 -11.18 10.52
N VAL A 116 23.53 -10.15 11.09
CA VAL A 116 24.04 -9.39 12.25
C VAL A 116 22.87 -9.09 13.17
N ALA A 117 23.13 -9.00 14.48
CA ALA A 117 22.10 -8.65 15.47
C ALA A 117 21.37 -7.36 15.08
N ASN A 118 20.03 -7.38 15.14
CA ASN A 118 19.14 -6.28 14.78
C ASN A 118 19.20 -5.81 13.32
N TRP A 119 19.81 -6.58 12.41
CA TRP A 119 19.82 -6.32 10.98
C TRP A 119 19.30 -7.53 10.21
N THR A 120 18.42 -7.27 9.24
CA THR A 120 17.87 -8.29 8.35
C THR A 120 18.17 -7.95 6.89
N LEU A 121 18.39 -9.00 6.10
CA LEU A 121 18.42 -8.97 4.64
C LEU A 121 17.30 -9.87 4.13
N GLU A 122 16.41 -9.30 3.34
CA GLU A 122 15.12 -9.88 3.03
C GLU A 122 14.87 -9.92 1.52
N PRO A 123 15.49 -10.85 0.76
CA PRO A 123 15.14 -11.09 -0.63
C PRO A 123 13.79 -11.81 -0.75
N TYR A 124 13.02 -11.49 -1.78
CA TYR A 124 11.72 -12.09 -2.01
C TYR A 124 11.33 -12.18 -3.48
N TYR A 125 10.39 -13.09 -3.75
CA TYR A 125 9.71 -13.25 -5.03
C TYR A 125 8.23 -13.52 -4.82
N PHE A 126 7.38 -12.83 -5.59
CA PHE A 126 5.94 -13.06 -5.65
C PHE A 126 5.50 -13.20 -7.10
N LEU A 127 4.55 -14.11 -7.33
CA LEU A 127 3.87 -14.32 -8.60
C LEU A 127 2.38 -14.16 -8.40
N LEU A 128 1.81 -13.12 -8.98
CA LEU A 128 0.38 -12.92 -9.10
C LEU A 128 -0.09 -13.46 -10.45
N LYS A 129 -1.05 -14.38 -10.42
CA LYS A 129 -1.80 -14.85 -11.59
C LYS A 129 -3.25 -14.46 -11.41
N ASP A 130 -3.80 -13.77 -12.39
CA ASP A 130 -5.16 -13.30 -12.40
C ASP A 130 -5.78 -13.63 -13.75
N SER A 131 -6.78 -14.49 -13.78
CA SER A 131 -7.53 -14.89 -14.97
C SER A 131 -8.98 -14.43 -14.90
N ARG A 132 -9.31 -13.46 -14.04
CA ARG A 132 -10.64 -12.85 -14.00
C ARG A 132 -10.97 -12.28 -15.38
N ALA A 133 -12.21 -12.47 -15.83
CA ALA A 133 -12.64 -11.92 -17.11
C ALA A 133 -12.57 -10.38 -17.10
N ASN A 134 -12.03 -9.82 -18.18
CA ASN A 134 -11.99 -8.38 -18.36
C ASN A 134 -13.41 -7.88 -18.70
N GLY A 135 -14.09 -7.26 -17.74
CA GLY A 135 -15.53 -6.94 -17.81
C GLY A 135 -15.95 -5.83 -18.79
N GLY A 136 -15.11 -5.46 -19.75
CA GLY A 136 -15.44 -4.51 -20.84
C GLY A 136 -15.79 -3.08 -20.41
N THR A 137 -15.77 -2.75 -19.12
CA THR A 137 -16.09 -1.43 -18.55
C THR A 137 -14.87 -0.72 -17.97
N LEU A 138 -13.67 -1.03 -18.48
CA LEU A 138 -12.45 -0.27 -18.22
C LEU A 138 -12.21 0.83 -19.28
N ALA A 139 -13.27 1.27 -19.98
CA ALA A 139 -13.25 2.44 -20.85
C ALA A 139 -13.00 3.70 -20.00
N GLY A 140 -11.74 3.93 -19.60
CA GLY A 140 -11.44 5.01 -18.68
C GLY A 140 -10.22 4.86 -17.78
N VAL A 141 -9.68 3.66 -17.55
CA VAL A 141 -8.69 3.48 -16.47
C VAL A 141 -7.63 2.44 -16.82
N VAL A 142 -6.44 2.91 -17.16
CA VAL A 142 -5.22 2.13 -16.95
C VAL A 142 -4.82 2.37 -15.50
N ALA A 143 -4.79 1.30 -14.70
CA ALA A 143 -4.57 1.23 -13.25
C ALA A 143 -5.82 1.34 -12.34
N THR A 144 -6.68 0.32 -12.41
CA THR A 144 -7.38 -0.12 -11.21
C THR A 144 -6.40 -0.80 -10.25
N PRO A 145 -6.69 -0.86 -8.94
CA PRO A 145 -6.05 -1.84 -8.07
C PRO A 145 -6.19 -3.23 -8.71
N GLN A 146 -5.08 -3.97 -8.84
CA GLN A 146 -5.05 -5.35 -9.34
C GLN A 146 -5.95 -5.56 -10.57
N ALA A 147 -5.57 -4.99 -11.71
CA ALA A 147 -6.34 -5.19 -12.95
C ALA A 147 -6.46 -6.70 -13.30
N PRO A 148 -7.60 -7.14 -13.88
CA PRO A 148 -7.81 -8.54 -14.25
C PRO A 148 -6.87 -8.96 -15.39
N ASP A 149 -6.81 -10.27 -15.67
CA ASP A 149 -6.03 -10.84 -16.78
C ASP A 149 -4.55 -10.47 -16.72
N GLN A 150 -3.86 -10.80 -15.62
CA GLN A 150 -2.44 -10.50 -15.45
C GLN A 150 -1.62 -11.69 -14.96
N VAL A 151 -0.38 -11.72 -15.40
CA VAL A 151 0.68 -12.54 -14.82
C VAL A 151 1.81 -11.60 -14.46
N LEU A 152 1.91 -11.28 -13.16
CA LEU A 152 2.85 -10.29 -12.64
C LEU A 152 3.85 -10.97 -11.71
N ASN A 153 5.12 -10.89 -12.09
CA ASN A 153 6.26 -11.29 -11.27
C ASN A 153 6.75 -10.07 -10.51
N THR A 154 6.96 -10.20 -9.21
CA THR A 154 7.56 -9.16 -8.34
C THR A 154 8.79 -9.75 -7.69
N VAL A 155 9.95 -9.15 -7.91
CA VAL A 155 11.21 -9.52 -7.24
C VAL A 155 11.70 -8.32 -6.48
N GLY A 156 12.24 -8.52 -5.29
CA GLY A 156 12.75 -7.42 -4.51
C GLY A 156 13.63 -7.86 -3.37
N GLY A 157 14.10 -6.86 -2.65
CA GLY A 157 14.95 -7.04 -1.49
C GLY A 157 14.79 -5.87 -0.53
N ARG A 158 14.79 -6.19 0.76
CA ARG A 158 14.79 -5.20 1.84
C ARG A 158 15.98 -5.42 2.76
N ILE A 159 16.61 -4.34 3.19
CA ILE A 159 17.53 -4.32 4.32
C ILE A 159 16.87 -3.50 5.40
N ASN A 160 16.80 -4.03 6.62
CA ASN A 160 16.19 -3.33 7.74
C ASN A 160 17.04 -3.53 8.99
N GLY A 161 17.26 -2.47 9.75
CA GLY A 161 17.95 -2.64 11.02
C GLY A 161 17.98 -1.44 11.93
N LYS A 162 18.49 -1.68 13.14
CA LYS A 162 18.60 -0.70 14.20
C LYS A 162 19.88 -0.91 15.01
N ALA A 163 20.63 0.17 15.26
CA ALA A 163 21.80 0.16 16.14
C ALA A 163 22.06 1.54 16.76
N ALA A 164 22.28 1.58 18.08
CA ALA A 164 22.73 2.79 18.81
C ALA A 164 21.93 4.07 18.49
N GLY A 165 20.60 3.99 18.56
CA GLY A 165 19.68 5.09 18.23
C GLY A 165 19.36 5.25 16.74
N LEU A 166 20.19 4.75 15.82
CA LEU A 166 19.90 4.71 14.39
C LEU A 166 18.92 3.58 14.07
N ASP A 167 17.90 3.87 13.28
CA ASP A 167 17.08 2.90 12.59
C ASP A 167 17.06 3.22 11.08
N ALA A 168 17.09 2.19 10.23
CA ALA A 168 17.11 2.38 8.78
C ALA A 168 16.46 1.20 8.05
N THR A 169 15.81 1.51 6.93
CA THR A 169 15.29 0.52 5.98
C THR A 169 15.55 1.01 4.55
N VAL A 170 15.98 0.11 3.68
CA VAL A 170 16.00 0.30 2.23
C VAL A 170 15.31 -0.89 1.59
N GLU A 171 14.38 -0.63 0.67
CA GLU A 171 13.65 -1.63 -0.09
C GLU A 171 13.66 -1.26 -1.57
N GLY A 172 13.90 -2.24 -2.44
CA GLY A 172 13.87 -2.10 -3.89
C GLY A 172 13.10 -3.24 -4.53
N VAL A 173 12.27 -2.89 -5.51
CA VAL A 173 11.32 -3.82 -6.13
C VAL A 173 11.34 -3.66 -7.64
N TYR A 174 11.31 -4.77 -8.37
CA TYR A 174 11.13 -4.83 -9.81
C TYR A 174 9.96 -5.75 -10.16
N GLN A 175 9.12 -5.28 -11.08
CA GLN A 175 7.93 -5.97 -11.55
C GLN A 175 8.02 -6.21 -13.05
N PHE A 176 7.69 -7.44 -13.47
CA PHE A 176 7.64 -7.82 -14.87
C PHE A 176 6.59 -8.86 -15.19
N GLY A 177 6.15 -8.91 -16.45
CA GLY A 177 5.15 -9.85 -16.91
C GLY A 177 4.21 -9.23 -17.93
N GLY A 178 2.93 -9.57 -17.85
CA GLY A 178 1.94 -9.06 -18.79
C GLY A 178 0.56 -8.88 -18.17
N ILE A 179 -0.21 -7.97 -18.77
CA ILE A 179 -1.58 -7.65 -18.39
C ILE A 179 -2.44 -7.51 -19.65
N GLY A 180 -3.68 -7.98 -19.60
CA GLY A 180 -4.60 -7.99 -20.72
C GLY A 180 -5.00 -6.57 -21.16
N ASP A 181 -4.98 -6.34 -22.47
CA ASP A 181 -5.47 -5.12 -23.10
C ASP A 181 -7.01 -5.04 -23.04
N ILE A 182 -7.51 -3.84 -22.73
CA ILE A 182 -8.92 -3.50 -22.54
C ILE A 182 -9.57 -2.99 -23.85
N ALA A 183 -8.80 -2.49 -24.82
CA ALA A 183 -9.32 -1.62 -25.88
C ALA A 183 -9.86 -2.35 -27.12
N THR A 184 -9.55 -3.62 -27.35
CA THR A 184 -10.02 -4.35 -28.53
C THR A 184 -10.32 -5.80 -28.21
N SER A 185 -11.44 -6.31 -28.71
CA SER A 185 -11.72 -7.75 -28.75
C SER A 185 -10.61 -8.46 -29.53
N GLY A 186 -9.63 -8.98 -28.81
CA GLY A 186 -8.39 -9.56 -29.32
C GLY A 186 -7.32 -9.41 -28.25
N ALA A 187 -6.99 -10.50 -27.58
CA ALA A 187 -6.07 -10.51 -26.44
C ALA A 187 -4.66 -10.06 -26.86
N HIS A 188 -4.33 -8.79 -26.62
CA HIS A 188 -2.95 -8.34 -26.55
C HIS A 188 -2.57 -8.27 -25.07
N ASN A 189 -1.44 -8.87 -24.69
CA ASN A 189 -0.87 -8.69 -23.36
C ASN A 189 0.08 -7.49 -23.41
N LEU A 190 -0.25 -6.41 -22.70
CA LEU A 190 0.64 -5.29 -22.47
C LEU A 190 1.81 -5.76 -21.60
N ALA A 191 3.04 -5.45 -22.01
CA ALA A 191 4.22 -5.80 -21.23
C ALA A 191 4.30 -4.93 -19.96
N VAL A 192 4.71 -5.54 -18.85
CA VAL A 192 4.99 -4.83 -17.60
C VAL A 192 6.49 -4.83 -17.36
N HIS A 193 7.05 -3.64 -17.15
CA HIS A 193 8.41 -3.41 -16.65
C HIS A 193 8.39 -2.21 -15.69
N SER A 194 8.19 -2.49 -14.41
CA SER A 194 8.05 -1.46 -13.39
C SER A 194 9.03 -1.64 -12.24
N TYR A 195 9.30 -0.56 -11.51
CA TYR A 195 10.15 -0.58 -10.34
C TYR A 195 9.73 0.46 -9.31
N ALA A 196 10.02 0.15 -8.06
CA ALA A 196 9.82 1.03 -6.92
C ALA A 196 10.98 0.91 -5.94
N GLY A 197 11.16 1.92 -5.11
CA GLY A 197 12.18 1.94 -4.08
C GLY A 197 11.77 2.83 -2.92
N ALA A 198 12.11 2.43 -1.70
CA ALA A 198 11.87 3.17 -0.49
C ALA A 198 13.13 3.17 0.36
N ALA A 199 13.47 4.32 0.93
CA ALA A 199 14.59 4.45 1.84
C ALA A 199 14.18 5.35 3.01
N LYS A 200 14.28 4.83 4.23
CA LYS A 200 14.02 5.58 5.46
C LYS A 200 15.16 5.41 6.44
N ALA A 201 15.48 6.47 7.15
CA ALA A 201 16.43 6.45 8.26
C ALA A 201 16.01 7.43 9.33
N GLY A 202 16.32 7.13 10.59
CA GLY A 202 16.12 8.05 11.69
C GLY A 202 17.07 7.81 12.83
N TYR A 203 17.23 8.83 13.66
CA TYR A 203 18.08 8.79 14.83
C TYR A 203 17.29 9.21 16.07
N THR A 204 17.31 8.34 17.08
CA THR A 204 16.68 8.57 18.39
C THR A 204 17.73 8.99 19.40
N LEU A 205 17.54 10.15 20.03
CA LEU A 205 18.37 10.65 21.11
C LEU A 205 17.98 9.96 22.43
N GLU A 206 18.44 8.72 22.63
CA GLU A 206 17.97 7.83 23.71
C GLU A 206 18.20 8.36 25.13
N VAL A 207 19.20 9.23 25.32
CA VAL A 207 19.58 9.81 26.62
C VAL A 207 18.91 11.16 26.91
N VAL A 208 18.21 11.74 25.93
CA VAL A 208 17.52 13.02 26.08
C VAL A 208 16.09 12.77 26.60
N PRO A 209 15.58 13.58 27.55
CA PRO A 209 14.19 13.46 28.00
C PRO A 209 13.20 13.40 26.83
N MET A 210 12.20 12.52 26.96
CA MET A 210 11.20 12.22 25.92
C MET A 210 11.75 11.58 24.63
N LYS A 211 13.04 11.18 24.60
CA LYS A 211 13.67 10.43 23.51
C LYS A 211 13.33 10.95 22.11
N PRO A 212 13.61 12.23 21.80
CA PRO A 212 13.31 12.80 20.50
C PRO A 212 13.95 11.98 19.38
N ARG A 213 13.17 11.71 18.34
CA ARG A 213 13.58 11.04 17.10
C ARG A 213 13.37 11.98 15.93
N ILE A 214 14.40 12.10 15.09
CA ILE A 214 14.32 12.78 13.80
C ILE A 214 14.57 11.73 12.72
N GLY A 215 13.74 11.71 11.67
CA GLY A 215 13.91 10.79 10.56
C GLY A 215 13.54 11.42 9.22
N VAL A 216 13.99 10.77 8.16
CA VAL A 216 13.69 11.11 6.77
C VAL A 216 13.32 9.85 6.01
N GLU A 217 12.48 10.02 5.00
CA GLU A 217 12.04 8.94 4.12
C GLU A 217 11.86 9.46 2.70
N VAL A 218 12.25 8.63 1.73
CA VAL A 218 12.03 8.87 0.29
C VAL A 218 11.40 7.62 -0.30
N ASP A 219 10.28 7.82 -0.99
CA ASP A 219 9.57 6.77 -1.70
C ASP A 219 9.53 7.11 -3.18
N TYR A 220 9.75 6.11 -4.02
CA TYR A 220 9.69 6.21 -5.46
C TYR A 220 8.88 5.02 -6.00
N ALA A 221 7.95 5.28 -6.92
CA ALA A 221 7.29 4.24 -7.70
C ALA A 221 7.08 4.74 -9.13
N LYS A 222 7.50 3.92 -10.10
CA LYS A 222 7.39 4.26 -11.53
C LYS A 222 5.93 4.46 -11.94
N GLY A 223 5.67 5.48 -12.76
CA GLY A 223 4.45 5.62 -13.55
C GLY A 223 4.67 5.20 -15.01
N ASP A 224 3.60 4.90 -15.72
CA ASP A 224 3.66 4.42 -17.11
C ASP A 224 4.10 5.50 -18.11
N GLY A 225 3.76 6.77 -17.82
CA GLY A 225 4.09 7.92 -18.67
C GLY A 225 3.14 8.13 -19.84
N CYS A 226 1.98 7.47 -19.84
CA CYS A 226 0.94 7.61 -20.85
C CYS A 226 -0.33 8.27 -20.27
N VAL A 227 -0.72 9.39 -20.88
CA VAL A 227 -1.90 10.21 -20.50
C VAL A 227 -3.12 9.80 -21.31
N ALA A 228 -3.72 8.67 -20.94
CA ALA A 228 -5.13 8.28 -21.18
C ALA A 228 -5.28 6.75 -21.39
N PRO A 229 -6.47 6.21 -21.09
CA PRO A 229 -6.88 4.89 -21.54
C PRO A 229 -6.85 4.83 -23.07
N GLY A 230 -6.21 3.79 -23.62
CA GLY A 230 -6.04 3.60 -25.06
C GLY A 230 -4.68 4.07 -25.61
N THR A 231 -4.06 5.11 -25.02
CA THR A 231 -2.70 5.50 -25.40
C THR A 231 -1.66 4.48 -24.96
N CYS A 232 -1.76 3.95 -23.72
CA CYS A 232 -0.86 2.89 -23.24
C CYS A 232 -0.88 1.65 -24.15
N ASN A 233 -2.07 1.31 -24.65
CA ASN A 233 -2.31 0.12 -25.46
C ASN A 233 -1.62 0.25 -26.83
N ALA A 234 -1.69 1.43 -27.43
CA ALA A 234 -0.96 1.74 -28.66
C ALA A 234 0.57 1.62 -28.49
N VAL A 235 1.09 1.81 -27.28
CA VAL A 235 2.52 1.69 -26.97
C VAL A 235 2.89 0.26 -26.51
N GLY A 236 1.92 -0.59 -26.20
CA GLY A 236 2.11 -2.01 -25.90
C GLY A 236 2.62 -2.33 -24.49
N HIS A 237 2.50 -1.40 -23.53
CA HIS A 237 2.97 -1.60 -22.16
C HIS A 237 2.06 -0.97 -21.10
N LEU A 238 2.18 -1.50 -19.87
CA LEU A 238 1.65 -0.89 -18.65
C LEU A 238 2.72 -0.97 -17.54
N ASN A 239 3.44 0.12 -17.35
CA ASN A 239 4.62 0.21 -16.49
C ASN A 239 4.38 0.98 -15.18
N THR A 240 3.16 1.40 -14.88
CA THR A 240 2.80 1.89 -13.54
C THR A 240 3.03 0.77 -12.53
N PHE A 241 3.78 1.05 -11.47
CA PHE A 241 4.04 0.06 -10.43
C PHE A 241 2.75 -0.38 -9.74
N ASP A 242 2.61 -1.67 -9.47
CA ASP A 242 1.49 -2.23 -8.72
C ASP A 242 1.89 -2.40 -7.24
N ASN A 243 1.12 -1.79 -6.35
CA ASN A 243 1.42 -1.78 -4.92
C ASN A 243 1.06 -3.12 -4.23
N LEU A 244 0.51 -4.09 -4.97
CA LEU A 244 0.02 -5.39 -4.51
C LEU A 244 -1.04 -5.21 -3.41
N TYR A 245 -0.82 -5.75 -2.20
CA TYR A 245 -1.78 -5.76 -1.10
C TYR A 245 -1.22 -5.04 0.13
N PRO A 246 -0.98 -3.72 0.03
CA PRO A 246 -0.21 -2.98 1.01
C PRO A 246 -1.04 -2.57 2.24
N THR A 247 -0.34 -2.01 3.23
CA THR A 247 -0.95 -1.13 4.23
C THR A 247 -0.47 0.31 4.04
N ASN A 248 -1.17 1.09 3.22
CA ASN A 248 -0.70 2.44 2.82
C ASN A 248 -0.85 3.50 3.92
N HIS A 249 -1.83 3.35 4.81
CA HIS A 249 -2.26 4.37 5.78
C HIS A 249 -1.14 4.95 6.66
N PHE A 250 -0.10 4.18 6.97
CA PHE A 250 0.99 4.62 7.83
C PHE A 250 2.30 4.96 7.10
N HIS A 251 2.33 4.90 5.77
CA HIS A 251 3.53 5.20 4.97
C HIS A 251 3.48 6.58 4.31
N TYR A 252 2.41 6.89 3.58
CA TYR A 252 2.43 7.99 2.60
C TYR A 252 1.59 9.20 2.99
N GLY A 253 1.46 9.44 4.30
CA GLY A 253 0.56 10.44 4.85
C GLY A 253 -0.72 9.80 5.38
N TYR A 254 -1.12 10.23 6.56
CA TYR A 254 -2.29 9.67 7.25
C TYR A 254 -3.60 10.17 6.66
N MET A 255 -3.59 11.19 5.80
CA MET A 255 -4.78 11.62 5.05
C MET A 255 -5.16 10.65 3.91
N ASP A 256 -4.40 9.56 3.70
CA ASP A 256 -4.66 8.51 2.70
C ASP A 256 -4.67 9.00 1.23
N LEU A 257 -3.97 10.10 0.96
CA LEU A 257 -3.95 10.76 -0.34
C LEU A 257 -3.01 10.09 -1.36
N MET A 258 -2.19 9.12 -0.96
CA MET A 258 -1.19 8.48 -1.82
C MET A 258 -1.15 6.96 -1.66
N ALA A 259 -0.86 6.26 -2.76
CA ALA A 259 -0.38 4.88 -2.80
C ALA A 259 1.00 4.83 -3.47
N TRP A 260 1.72 3.72 -3.31
CA TRP A 260 3.04 3.48 -3.92
C TRP A 260 2.97 3.25 -5.43
N LYS A 261 2.40 4.19 -6.17
CA LYS A 261 2.14 4.10 -7.62
C LYS A 261 2.34 5.49 -8.23
N ASN A 262 3.13 5.58 -9.31
CA ASN A 262 3.47 6.86 -9.96
C ASN A 262 3.81 7.99 -8.97
N MET A 263 4.75 7.75 -8.06
CA MET A 263 5.02 8.69 -6.97
C MET A 263 6.50 8.95 -6.73
N VAL A 264 6.78 10.15 -6.23
CA VAL A 264 8.01 10.48 -5.50
C VAL A 264 7.61 11.26 -4.26
N ASN A 265 7.72 10.65 -3.08
CA ASN A 265 7.50 11.32 -1.81
C ASN A 265 8.82 11.64 -1.10
N TYR A 266 8.83 12.78 -0.43
CA TYR A 266 9.87 13.15 0.53
C TYR A 266 9.22 13.43 1.86
N GLN A 267 9.63 12.73 2.91
CA GLN A 267 9.06 12.86 4.23
C GLN A 267 10.13 13.18 5.27
N ALA A 268 9.82 14.11 6.15
CA ALA A 268 10.51 14.34 7.40
C ALA A 268 9.60 13.89 8.56
N ASN A 269 10.19 13.19 9.52
CA ASN A 269 9.52 12.69 10.71
C ASN A 269 10.16 13.27 11.96
N PHE A 270 9.34 13.75 12.88
CA PHE A 270 9.73 14.05 14.25
C PHE A 270 8.83 13.28 15.21
N ALA A 271 9.40 12.68 16.24
CA ALA A 271 8.62 12.01 17.27
C ALA A 271 9.25 12.18 18.65
N ILE A 272 8.39 12.19 19.68
CA ILE A 272 8.78 12.17 21.09
C ILE A 272 7.90 11.17 21.85
N GLN A 273 8.40 10.70 22.99
CA GLN A 273 7.70 9.89 23.96
C GLN A 273 7.53 10.70 25.26
N PRO A 274 6.45 11.49 25.42
CA PRO A 274 6.26 12.33 26.60
C PRO A 274 6.36 11.56 27.93
N ASP A 275 5.86 10.33 27.94
CA ASP A 275 6.00 9.36 29.01
C ASP A 275 6.02 7.94 28.42
N ALA A 276 6.15 6.92 29.26
CA ALA A 276 6.18 5.52 28.83
C ALA A 276 4.86 5.04 28.17
N ALA A 277 3.76 5.79 28.33
CA ALA A 277 2.44 5.44 27.83
C ALA A 277 2.03 6.24 26.59
N SER A 278 2.83 7.21 26.15
CA SER A 278 2.43 8.19 25.13
C SER A 278 3.47 8.38 24.04
N LYS A 279 3.00 8.69 22.84
CA LYS A 279 3.83 9.06 21.70
C LYS A 279 3.18 10.23 20.98
N LEU A 280 3.97 11.24 20.66
CA LEU A 280 3.60 12.32 19.73
C LEU A 280 4.48 12.17 18.49
N GLN A 281 3.87 12.24 17.31
CA GLN A 281 4.54 12.18 16.03
C GLN A 281 4.05 13.31 15.13
N VAL A 282 4.98 13.92 14.41
CA VAL A 282 4.73 14.91 13.38
C VAL A 282 5.41 14.44 12.11
N ASN A 283 4.66 14.34 11.01
CA ASN A 283 5.20 14.08 9.69
C ASN A 283 4.98 15.31 8.80
N PHE A 284 5.98 15.67 8.03
CA PHE A 284 5.81 16.62 6.93
C PHE A 284 6.22 15.94 5.63
N ILE A 285 5.33 15.93 4.65
CA ILE A 285 5.48 15.15 3.43
C ILE A 285 5.30 16.07 2.22
N ILE A 286 6.13 15.87 1.20
CA ILE A 286 6.01 16.50 -0.10
C ILE A 286 5.58 15.42 -1.10
N HIS A 287 4.39 15.57 -1.65
CA HIS A 287 3.80 14.62 -2.60
C HIS A 287 4.03 15.05 -4.03
N ARG A 288 4.60 14.15 -4.83
CA ARG A 288 4.81 14.36 -6.26
C ARG A 288 4.47 13.12 -7.07
N LEU A 289 4.06 13.34 -8.31
CA LEU A 289 4.03 12.27 -9.30
C LEU A 289 5.46 11.96 -9.77
N GLN A 290 5.74 10.70 -10.06
CA GLN A 290 6.98 10.31 -10.71
C GLN A 290 7.02 10.81 -12.14
N THR A 291 5.92 10.67 -12.87
CA THR A 291 5.70 11.29 -14.17
C THR A 291 4.42 12.12 -14.15
N ALA A 292 4.47 13.31 -14.75
CA ALA A 292 3.30 14.17 -14.92
C ALA A 292 2.30 13.62 -15.96
N HIS A 293 2.62 12.48 -16.58
CA HIS A 293 1.84 11.86 -17.65
C HIS A 293 1.29 10.47 -17.26
N ASP A 294 1.02 10.24 -15.99
CA ASP A 294 0.25 9.10 -15.50
C ASP A 294 -0.64 9.61 -14.36
N ASN A 295 -1.67 8.87 -13.97
CA ASN A 295 -2.63 9.27 -12.97
C ASN A 295 -2.03 9.35 -11.56
N TRP A 296 -2.73 10.04 -10.68
CA TRP A 296 -2.50 10.06 -9.25
C TRP A 296 -3.37 9.01 -8.56
N TYR A 297 -2.78 8.18 -7.70
CA TYR A 297 -3.46 7.09 -6.98
C TYR A 297 -3.52 7.35 -5.47
N ARG A 298 -4.70 7.17 -4.86
CA ARG A 298 -4.92 7.28 -3.39
C ARG A 298 -4.55 5.98 -2.67
N ALA A 299 -4.56 5.97 -1.33
CA ALA A 299 -4.17 4.80 -0.51
C ALA A 299 -4.90 3.49 -0.89
N GLY A 300 -6.17 3.57 -1.29
CA GLY A 300 -6.94 2.43 -1.83
C GLY A 300 -6.55 1.98 -3.25
N GLN A 301 -5.46 2.52 -3.79
CA GLN A 301 -4.85 2.30 -5.12
C GLN A 301 -5.69 2.73 -6.33
N GLY A 302 -6.91 3.20 -6.15
CA GLY A 302 -7.74 3.77 -7.23
C GLY A 302 -7.22 5.12 -7.71
N VAL A 303 -7.56 5.47 -8.95
CA VAL A 303 -7.28 6.80 -9.52
C VAL A 303 -8.02 7.86 -8.71
N TYR A 304 -7.27 8.76 -8.10
CA TYR A 304 -7.78 9.92 -7.39
C TYR A 304 -7.65 11.20 -8.21
N GLY A 305 -6.59 11.34 -9.00
CA GLY A 305 -6.47 12.40 -9.99
C GLY A 305 -6.29 11.80 -11.38
N ALA A 306 -7.27 11.96 -12.25
CA ALA A 306 -7.15 11.60 -13.65
C ALA A 306 -6.38 12.70 -14.40
N THR A 307 -5.21 12.34 -14.91
CA THR A 307 -4.25 13.26 -15.51
C THR A 307 -4.69 13.63 -16.93
N SER A 308 -4.81 14.92 -17.20
CA SER A 308 -5.04 15.43 -18.55
C SER A 308 -3.78 15.33 -19.40
N ALA A 309 -3.94 15.08 -20.70
CA ALA A 309 -2.83 15.11 -21.66
C ALA A 309 -2.10 16.47 -21.70
N ALA A 310 -2.74 17.56 -21.28
CA ALA A 310 -2.14 18.89 -21.18
C ALA A 310 -1.35 19.13 -19.89
N ASN A 311 -1.40 18.20 -18.91
CA ASN A 311 -0.71 18.36 -17.64
C ASN A 311 0.82 18.29 -17.83
N THR A 312 1.53 19.21 -17.18
CA THR A 312 3.00 19.25 -17.15
C THR A 312 3.56 19.31 -15.74
N SER A 313 2.69 19.35 -14.72
CA SER A 313 3.08 19.45 -13.32
C SER A 313 3.05 18.09 -12.64
N SER A 314 4.09 17.78 -11.88
CA SER A 314 4.10 16.64 -10.95
C SER A 314 3.88 17.05 -9.49
N SER A 315 3.66 18.34 -9.19
CA SER A 315 3.50 18.82 -7.81
C SER A 315 2.08 18.57 -7.32
N ILE A 316 1.86 17.47 -6.58
CA ILE A 316 0.55 17.13 -6.00
C ILE A 316 0.26 18.05 -4.82
N GLY A 317 1.18 18.16 -3.87
CA GLY A 317 1.00 19.00 -2.69
C GLY A 317 1.95 18.67 -1.56
N ARG A 318 1.62 19.14 -0.37
CA ARG A 318 2.37 18.91 0.87
C ARG A 318 1.41 18.56 1.99
N GLU A 319 1.80 17.68 2.89
CA GLU A 319 0.96 17.20 4.00
C GLU A 319 1.70 17.41 5.33
N LEU A 320 0.99 17.89 6.35
CA LEU A 320 1.43 17.90 7.73
C LEU A 320 0.49 17.01 8.54
N ASP A 321 1.03 15.94 9.11
CA ASP A 321 0.30 15.07 10.02
C ASP A 321 0.80 15.23 11.44
N VAL A 322 -0.13 15.26 12.39
CA VAL A 322 0.14 15.26 13.83
C VAL A 322 -0.67 14.12 14.46
N HIS A 323 0.04 13.19 15.10
CA HIS A 323 -0.56 12.03 15.75
C HIS A 323 -0.13 11.94 17.20
N TYR A 324 -1.11 11.67 18.06
CA TYR A 324 -0.89 11.40 19.46
C TYR A 324 -1.53 10.07 19.85
N TRP A 325 -0.74 9.21 20.48
CA TRP A 325 -1.20 7.96 21.06
C TRP A 325 -1.03 7.99 22.57
N ARG A 326 -1.98 7.40 23.30
CA ARG A 326 -1.83 7.09 24.73
C ARG A 326 -2.47 5.76 25.09
N THR A 327 -1.73 4.95 25.85
CA THR A 327 -2.24 3.70 26.41
C THR A 327 -2.64 3.91 27.88
N PHE A 328 -3.91 3.70 28.19
CA PHE A 328 -4.47 3.79 29.53
C PHE A 328 -4.57 2.40 30.16
N LYS A 329 -3.91 2.23 31.31
CA LYS A 329 -3.89 0.99 32.10
C LYS A 329 -3.60 -0.26 31.27
N GLU A 330 -2.71 -0.15 30.27
CA GLU A 330 -2.29 -1.24 29.37
C GLU A 330 -3.41 -1.89 28.53
N LYS A 331 -4.65 -1.40 28.62
CA LYS A 331 -5.83 -2.04 28.01
C LYS A 331 -6.50 -1.17 26.96
N PHE A 332 -6.56 0.13 27.19
CA PHE A 332 -7.23 1.05 26.27
C PHE A 332 -6.21 1.92 25.58
N LYS A 333 -6.07 1.77 24.27
CA LYS A 333 -5.23 2.64 23.44
C LYS A 333 -6.14 3.70 22.82
N ALA A 334 -5.87 4.96 23.14
CA ALA A 334 -6.46 6.11 22.47
C ALA A 334 -5.49 6.69 21.44
N GLU A 335 -6.04 7.19 20.36
CA GLU A 335 -5.32 7.80 19.26
C GLU A 335 -6.09 9.02 18.76
N ILE A 336 -5.36 10.10 18.50
CA ILE A 336 -5.87 11.30 17.85
C ILE A 336 -4.94 11.60 16.68
N GLY A 337 -5.51 11.78 15.50
CA GLY A 337 -4.78 12.19 14.30
C GLY A 337 -5.39 13.44 13.67
N TYR A 338 -4.54 14.31 13.16
CA TYR A 338 -4.91 15.49 12.38
C TYR A 338 -3.92 15.69 11.24
N GLY A 339 -4.45 15.89 10.03
CA GLY A 339 -3.69 16.16 8.82
C GLY A 339 -4.15 17.47 8.18
N HIS A 340 -3.20 18.24 7.67
CA HIS A 340 -3.45 19.37 6.78
C HIS A 340 -2.66 19.22 5.48
N PHE A 341 -3.36 19.27 4.36
CA PHE A 341 -2.80 19.18 3.03
C PHE A 341 -2.85 20.53 2.33
N TRP A 342 -1.73 20.97 1.74
CA TRP A 342 -1.65 22.13 0.85
C TRP A 342 -1.56 21.68 -0.61
N ALA A 343 -2.50 22.14 -1.44
CA ALA A 343 -2.57 21.76 -2.84
C ALA A 343 -1.41 22.33 -3.66
N GLY A 344 -0.84 21.49 -4.53
CA GLY A 344 0.17 21.86 -5.51
C GLY A 344 -0.40 22.12 -6.91
N GLN A 345 0.47 22.49 -7.85
CA GLN A 345 0.09 22.88 -9.20
C GLN A 345 -0.63 21.79 -10.01
N TYR A 346 -0.40 20.51 -9.71
CA TYR A 346 -1.17 19.42 -10.33
C TYR A 346 -2.69 19.60 -10.09
N ILE A 347 -3.07 20.04 -8.89
CA ILE A 347 -4.46 20.27 -8.49
C ILE A 347 -4.92 21.67 -8.92
N THR A 348 -4.13 22.70 -8.62
CA THR A 348 -4.55 24.11 -8.78
C THR A 348 -4.51 24.61 -10.22
N SER A 349 -3.85 23.91 -11.15
CA SER A 349 -3.86 24.28 -12.57
C SER A 349 -5.23 24.17 -13.24
N GLY A 350 -6.14 23.38 -12.66
CA GLY A 350 -7.46 23.10 -13.23
C GLY A 350 -7.45 22.24 -14.50
N LEU A 351 -6.30 21.66 -14.85
CA LEU A 351 -6.17 20.79 -16.01
C LEU A 351 -6.66 19.36 -15.73
N ASN A 352 -6.53 18.88 -14.50
CA ASN A 352 -6.77 17.50 -14.12
C ASN A 352 -8.13 17.34 -13.43
N THR A 353 -8.71 16.15 -13.51
CA THR A 353 -9.95 15.80 -12.81
C THR A 353 -9.58 15.16 -11.48
N ILE A 354 -9.88 15.80 -10.36
CA ILE A 354 -9.57 15.28 -9.02
C ILE A 354 -10.85 14.81 -8.35
N ASP A 355 -10.85 13.58 -7.84
CA ASP A 355 -11.98 12.92 -7.18
C ASP A 355 -13.28 12.97 -8.01
N GLY A 356 -13.14 12.79 -9.33
CA GLY A 356 -14.26 12.83 -10.28
C GLY A 356 -14.77 14.24 -10.63
N VAL A 357 -14.17 15.30 -10.09
CA VAL A 357 -14.55 16.69 -10.35
C VAL A 357 -13.59 17.32 -11.36
N ALA A 358 -14.12 17.77 -12.49
CA ALA A 358 -13.34 18.41 -13.56
C ALA A 358 -13.23 19.93 -13.36
N GLY A 359 -12.07 20.50 -13.72
CA GLY A 359 -11.84 21.96 -13.70
C GLY A 359 -11.23 22.49 -12.40
N GLY A 360 -10.81 23.76 -12.41
CA GLY A 360 -10.02 24.42 -11.37
C GLY A 360 -10.53 24.24 -9.94
N HIS A 361 -9.80 23.45 -9.15
CA HIS A 361 -9.95 23.46 -7.70
C HIS A 361 -9.39 24.77 -7.14
N ASN A 362 -10.28 25.70 -6.79
CA ASN A 362 -9.94 26.94 -6.07
C ASN A 362 -9.53 26.70 -4.60
N GLY A 363 -9.43 25.44 -4.17
CA GLY A 363 -9.07 25.07 -2.80
C GLY A 363 -7.55 24.98 -2.63
N SER A 364 -7.01 25.78 -1.72
CA SER A 364 -5.58 25.77 -1.36
C SER A 364 -5.17 24.61 -0.46
N GLY A 365 -6.12 23.80 0.02
CA GLY A 365 -5.84 22.68 0.91
C GLY A 365 -7.05 21.93 1.46
N GLN A 366 -6.79 20.87 2.21
CA GLN A 366 -7.78 20.01 2.88
C GLN A 366 -7.34 19.76 4.32
N ASN A 367 -8.31 19.59 5.23
CA ASN A 367 -8.06 19.10 6.58
C ASN A 367 -8.69 17.73 6.74
N TRP A 368 -8.06 16.88 7.54
CA TRP A 368 -8.61 15.58 7.91
C TRP A 368 -8.22 15.27 9.37
N GLY A 369 -9.05 14.51 10.07
CA GLY A 369 -8.74 14.16 11.45
C GLY A 369 -9.69 13.12 12.00
N TYR A 370 -9.23 12.42 13.03
CA TYR A 370 -9.97 11.33 13.67
C TYR A 370 -9.57 11.16 15.13
N VAL A 371 -10.44 10.46 15.86
CA VAL A 371 -10.14 9.90 17.17
C VAL A 371 -10.47 8.42 17.10
N MET A 372 -9.57 7.58 17.60
CA MET A 372 -9.74 6.14 17.66
C MET A 372 -9.48 5.63 19.08
N GLY A 373 -10.27 4.64 19.48
CA GLY A 373 -10.09 3.90 20.72
C GLY A 373 -10.07 2.40 20.44
N SER A 374 -9.06 1.70 20.95
CA SER A 374 -8.96 0.24 20.87
C SER A 374 -8.88 -0.34 22.28
N VAL A 375 -9.74 -1.31 22.58
CA VAL A 375 -9.71 -2.06 23.84
C VAL A 375 -9.09 -3.43 23.57
N LEU A 376 -7.97 -3.70 24.23
CA LEU A 376 -7.35 -5.02 24.28
C LEU A 376 -7.99 -5.77 25.45
N PHE A 377 -8.57 -6.93 25.15
CA PHE A 377 -9.20 -7.82 26.14
C PHE A 377 -8.26 -8.94 26.58
#